data_AF-A0A927AM97-F1
#
_entry.id   AF-A0A927AM97-F1
#
_cell.length_a   1.000
_cell.length_b   1.000
_cell.length_c   1.000
_cell.angle_alpha   90.00
_cell.angle_beta   90.00
_cell.angle_gamma   90.00
#
_symmetry.space_group_name_H-M   'P 1'
#
loop_
_entity.id
_entity.type
_entity.pdbx_description
1 polymer ?
#
loop_
_entity_poly.entity_id
_entity_poly.type
_entity_poly.pdbx_seq_one_letter_code
_entity_poly.pdbx_strand_id
1 'polypeptide(L)' 'MIQQRPPHPKIPYTILLVLLGIGTFGLFSDMELNFFVKSYAMLLLLAGGWALLYFGVYLKGLRKK' A
#
# COMPACT_ATOMS: atom_id res chain seq x y z
N MET A 1 8.32 -11.70 -33.80
CA MET A 1 7.61 -10.58 -33.15
C MET A 1 7.73 -10.73 -31.64
N ILE A 2 8.54 -9.90 -30.99
CA ILE A 2 8.73 -9.95 -29.54
C ILE A 2 7.53 -9.23 -28.91
N GLN A 3 6.61 -9.98 -28.30
CA GLN A 3 5.53 -9.41 -27.51
C GLN A 3 6.16 -8.76 -26.26
N GLN A 4 6.40 -7.45 -26.33
CA GLN A 4 6.69 -6.64 -25.16
C GLN A 4 5.46 -6.68 -24.25
N ARG A 5 5.48 -7.52 -23.21
CA ARG A 5 4.49 -7.44 -22.14
C ARG A 5 4.56 -6.02 -21.57
N PRO A 6 3.44 -5.30 -21.43
CA PRO A 6 3.48 -3.99 -20.79
C PRO A 6 4.15 -4.16 -19.43
N PRO A 7 5.09 -3.28 -19.05
CA PRO A 7 5.74 -3.37 -17.76
C PRO A 7 4.63 -3.29 -16.71
N HIS A 8 4.26 -4.43 -16.15
CA HIS A 8 3.41 -4.45 -14.97
C HIS A 8 4.11 -3.53 -13.97
N PRO A 9 3.46 -2.45 -13.51
CA PRO A 9 4.07 -1.60 -12.52
C PRO A 9 4.14 -2.45 -11.25
N LYS A 10 5.26 -3.14 -11.03
CA LYS A 10 5.56 -3.87 -9.79
C LYS A 10 5.85 -2.89 -8.65
N ILE A 11 6.30 -1.69 -9.02
CA ILE A 11 6.67 -0.58 -8.15
C ILE A 11 5.53 -0.13 -7.19
N PRO A 12 4.26 0.07 -7.62
CA PRO A 12 3.18 0.51 -6.74
C PRO A 12 2.91 -0.46 -5.58
N TYR A 13 2.94 -1.78 -5.81
CA TYR A 13 2.65 -2.75 -4.76
C TYR A 13 3.75 -2.78 -3.69
N THR A 14 5.02 -2.72 -4.10
CA THR A 14 6.14 -2.69 -3.14
C THR A 14 6.08 -1.42 -2.29
N ILE A 15 5.79 -0.26 -2.91
CA ILE A 15 5.63 1.02 -2.18
C ILE A 15 4.47 0.94 -1.18
N LEU A 16 3.31 0.39 -1.60
CA LEU A 16 2.15 0.23 -0.72
C LEU A 16 2.42 -0.72 0.46
N LEU A 17 3.17 -1.80 0.24
CA LEU A 17 3.58 -2.71 1.31
C LEU A 17 4.53 -2.04 2.30
N VAL A 18 5.47 -1.21 1.81
CA VAL A 18 6.37 -0.44 2.68
C VAL A 18 5.57 0.58 3.51
N LEU A 19 4.62 1.30 2.89
CA LEU A 19 3.74 2.23 3.58
C LEU A 19 2.91 1.54 4.68
N LEU A 20 2.39 0.34 4.40
CA LEU A 20 1.69 -0.48 5.39
C LEU A 20 2.61 -0.87 6.54
N GLY A 21 3.85 -1.28 6.26
CA GLY A 21 4.84 -1.63 7.29
C GLY A 21 5.22 -0.45 8.19
N ILE A 22 5.37 0.74 7.62
CA ILE A 22 5.64 1.97 8.38
C ILE A 22 4.42 2.35 9.23
N GLY A 23 3.22 2.25 8.67
CA GLY A 23 1.97 2.50 9.37
C GLY A 23 1.76 1.54 10.54
N THR A 24 1.98 0.23 10.36
CA THR A 24 1.87 -0.75 11.45
C THR A 24 2.93 -0.51 12.53
N PHE A 25 4.18 -0.27 12.14
CA PHE A 25 5.24 0.04 13.09
C PHE A 25 4.92 1.29 13.91
N GLY A 26 4.49 2.39 13.28
CA GLY A 26 4.16 3.62 13.99
C GLY A 26 2.96 3.51 14.94
N LEU A 27 2.04 2.58 14.68
CA LEU A 27 0.84 2.35 15.52
C LEU A 27 1.14 1.42 16.71
N PHE A 28 1.85 0.33 16.44
CA PHE A 28 2.08 -0.76 17.41
C PHE A 28 3.46 -0.72 18.07
N SER A 29 4.31 0.24 17.73
CA SER A 29 5.58 0.41 18.43
C SER A 29 5.34 0.80 19.89
N ASP A 30 6.03 0.10 20.79
CA ASP A 30 6.10 0.39 22.23
C ASP A 30 6.91 1.65 22.55
N MET A 31 7.46 2.32 21.53
CA MET A 31 8.06 3.63 21.69
C MET A 31 6.99 4.65 22.12
N GLU A 32 7.37 5.60 22.99
CA GLU A 32 6.58 6.78 23.34
C GLU A 32 6.47 7.73 22.14
N LEU A 33 5.77 7.29 21.11
CA LEU A 33 5.44 8.09 19.95
C LEU A 33 4.29 9.03 20.32
N ASN A 34 4.50 10.30 20.00
CA ASN A 34 3.51 11.35 20.20
C ASN A 34 2.16 10.94 19.56
N PHE A 35 1.05 11.34 20.17
CA PHE A 35 -0.31 11.00 19.72
C PHE A 35 -0.54 11.33 18.23
N PHE A 36 0.02 12.46 17.77
CA PHE A 36 -0.01 12.87 16.37
C PHE A 36 0.68 11.89 15.43
N VAL A 37 1.78 11.27 15.87
CA VAL A 37 2.53 10.30 15.06
C VAL A 37 1.76 8.98 14.96
N LYS A 38 1.15 8.51 16.06
CA LYS A 38 0.32 7.29 16.05
C LYS A 38 -0.92 7.46 15.17
N SER A 39 -1.57 8.62 15.24
CA SER A 39 -2.73 8.92 14.38
C SER A 39 -2.33 9.05 12.90
N TYR A 40 -1.16 9.61 12.60
CA TYR A 40 -0.64 9.63 11.23
C TYR A 40 -0.31 8.22 10.71
N ALA A 41 0.28 7.37 11.57
CA ALA A 41 0.55 5.98 11.26
C ALA A 41 -0.74 5.18 10.97
N MET A 42 -1.81 5.46 11.72
CA MET A 42 -3.15 4.89 11.48
C MET A 42 -3.73 5.32 10.12
N LEU A 43 -3.61 6.59 9.77
CA LEU A 43 -4.03 7.10 8.46
C LEU A 43 -3.25 6.47 7.31
N LEU A 44 -1.93 6.31 7.47
CA LEU A 44 -1.08 5.63 6.49
C LEU A 44 -1.51 4.17 6.28
N LEU A 45 -1.84 3.47 7.36
CA LEU A 45 -2.34 2.10 7.33
C LEU A 45 -3.65 1.98 6.55
N LEU A 46 -4.61 2.86 6.85
CA LEU A 46 -5.92 2.89 6.17
C LEU A 46 -5.78 3.25 4.69
N ALA A 47 -5.00 4.28 4.37
CA ALA A 47 -4.78 4.72 3.00
C ALA A 47 -4.03 3.65 2.17
N GLY A 48 -2.97 3.07 2.74
CA GLY A 48 -2.21 1.99 2.10
C GLY A 48 -3.06 0.75 1.86
N GLY A 49 -3.86 0.34 2.84
CA GLY A 49 -4.79 -0.79 2.72
C GLY A 49 -5.87 -0.56 1.66
N TRP A 50 -6.49 0.62 1.66
CA TRP A 50 -7.49 1.01 0.66
C TRP A 50 -6.90 1.02 -0.75
N ALA A 51 -5.73 1.64 -0.93
CA ALA A 51 -5.05 1.68 -2.22
C ALA A 51 -4.69 0.26 -2.70
N LEU A 52 -4.23 -0.62 -1.80
CA LEU A 52 -3.88 -2.00 -2.15
C LEU A 52 -5.12 -2.81 -2.58
N LEU A 53 -6.28 -2.60 -1.93
CA LEU A 53 -7.56 -3.15 -2.36
C LEU A 53 -8.01 -2.57 -3.69
N TYR A 54 -7.90 -1.25 -3.88
CA TYR A 54 -8.25 -0.59 -5.13
C TYR A 54 -7.40 -1.13 -6.29
N PHE A 55 -6.08 -1.15 -6.16
CA PHE A 55 -5.22 -1.73 -7.20
C PHE A 55 -5.45 -3.24 -7.36
N GLY A 56 -5.66 -3.99 -6.28
CA GLY A 56 -5.87 -5.44 -6.31
C GLY A 56 -7.20 -5.86 -6.95
N VAL A 57 -8.29 -5.16 -6.67
CA VAL A 57 -9.63 -5.46 -7.17
C VAL A 57 -9.87 -4.80 -8.53
N TYR A 58 -9.52 -3.52 -8.67
CA TYR A 58 -9.83 -2.72 -9.86
C TYR A 58 -8.95 -3.09 -11.06
N LEU A 59 -7.64 -3.28 -10.89
CA LEU A 59 -6.77 -3.75 -11.99
C LEU A 59 -7.05 -5.20 -12.38
N LYS A 60 -7.50 -6.04 -11.43
CA LYS A 60 -7.85 -7.43 -11.70
C LYS A 60 -9.20 -7.55 -12.40
N GLY A 61 -10.13 -6.64 -12.11
CA GLY A 61 -11.40 -6.47 -12.83
C GLY A 61 -11.21 -6.00 -14.28
N LEU A 62 -10.31 -5.03 -14.52
CA LEU A 62 -9.99 -4.54 -15.87
C LEU A 62 -9.28 -5.58 -16.75
N ARG A 63 -8.54 -6.52 -16.16
CA ARG A 63 -7.84 -7.59 -16.90
C ARG A 63 -8.75 -8.75 -17.35
N LYS A 64 -10.01 -8.76 -16.90
CA LYS A 64 -11.01 -9.79 -17.24
C LYS A 64 -12.07 -9.32 -18.25
N LYS A 65 -12.02 -8.07 -18.70
CA LYS A 65 -12.79 -7.55 -19.85
C LYS A 65 -11.91 -7.53 -21.09
#